data_AF-A0A0K9PJK8-F1
#
_entry.id   AF-A0A0K9PJK8-F1
#
_cell.length_a   1.000
_cell.length_b   1.000
_cell.length_c   1.000
_cell.angle_alpha   90.00
_cell.angle_beta   90.00
_cell.angle_gamma   90.00
#
_symmetry.space_group_name_H-M   'P 1'
#
loop_
_entity.id
_entity.type
_entity.pdbx_description
1 polymer ?
#
loop_
_entity_poly.entity_id
_entity_poly.type
_entity_poly.pdbx_seq_one_letter_code
_entity_poly.pdbx_strand_id
1 'polypeptide(L)' 'MHIQGLRSTSTTISTVLMACSRSSHMYNGKFVHGYILRNKIELDIFVYTALADLYFKCGHILCAESIFHGNAKR' A
#
# COMPACT_ATOMS: atom_id res chain seq x y z
N MET A 1 -10.48 24.25 -11.93
CA MET A 1 -9.27 23.41 -11.82
C MET A 1 -9.61 22.23 -10.92
N HIS A 2 -9.70 21.03 -11.48
CA HIS A 2 -10.13 19.83 -10.76
C HIS A 2 -8.96 19.36 -9.87
N ILE A 3 -9.17 19.24 -8.56
CA ILE A 3 -8.16 18.79 -7.59
C ILE A 3 -7.91 17.29 -7.83
N GLN A 4 -7.09 16.96 -8.84
CA GLN A 4 -6.76 15.58 -9.24
C GLN A 4 -5.56 15.00 -8.48
N GLY A 5 -4.83 15.82 -7.70
CA GLY A 5 -3.53 15.43 -7.14
C GLY A 5 -3.55 14.31 -6.10
N LEU A 6 -4.64 14.17 -5.33
CA LEU A 6 -4.72 13.16 -4.26
C LEU A 6 -5.13 11.78 -4.79
N ARG A 7 -6.13 11.71 -5.68
CA ARG A 7 -6.56 10.44 -6.32
C ARG A 7 -5.48 9.86 -7.24
N SER A 8 -4.74 10.71 -7.96
CA SER A 8 -3.62 10.25 -8.79
C SER A 8 -2.53 9.60 -7.93
N THR A 9 -2.20 10.22 -6.79
CA THR A 9 -1.18 9.70 -5.86
C THR A 9 -1.53 8.32 -5.31
N SER A 10 -2.77 8.12 -4.84
CA SER A 10 -3.23 6.80 -4.37
C SER A 10 -3.18 5.74 -5.48
N THR A 11 -3.63 6.09 -6.69
CA THR A 11 -3.59 5.18 -7.84
C THR A 11 -2.16 4.78 -8.20
N THR A 12 -1.24 5.75 -8.23
CA THR A 12 0.17 5.51 -8.50
C THR A 12 0.78 4.60 -7.44
N ILE A 13 0.58 4.90 -6.15
CA ILE A 13 1.12 4.11 -5.05
C ILE A 13 0.58 2.69 -5.10
N SER A 14 -0.73 2.51 -5.27
CA SER A 14 -1.37 1.19 -5.38
C SER A 14 -0.81 0.39 -6.55
N THR A 15 -0.59 1.04 -7.69
CA THR A 15 0.00 0.40 -8.88
C THR A 15 1.43 -0.07 -8.63
N VAL A 16 2.25 0.76 -7.99
CA VAL A 16 3.64 0.39 -7.64
C VAL A 16 3.66 -0.75 -6.62
N LEU A 17 2.81 -0.72 -5.61
CA LEU A 17 2.69 -1.79 -4.62
C LEU A 17 2.27 -3.12 -5.26
N MET A 18 1.27 -3.10 -6.17
CA MET A 18 0.87 -4.28 -6.93
C MET A 18 2.00 -4.83 -7.81
N ALA A 19 2.79 -3.97 -8.44
CA ALA A 19 3.95 -4.39 -9.21
C ALA A 19 5.01 -5.06 -8.32
N CYS A 20 5.28 -4.50 -7.13
CA CYS A 20 6.18 -5.10 -6.14
C CYS A 20 5.65 -6.45 -5.63
N SER A 21 4.34 -6.54 -5.39
CA SER A 21 3.65 -7.77 -4.98
C SER A 21 3.82 -8.89 -6.01
N ARG A 22 3.55 -8.59 -7.29
CA ARG A 22 3.65 -9.57 -8.39
C ARG A 22 5.07 -10.04 -8.70
N SER A 23 6.07 -9.23 -8.37
CA SER A 23 7.50 -9.57 -8.53
C SER A 23 8.11 -10.16 -7.26
N SER A 24 7.35 -10.34 -6.18
CA SER A 24 7.84 -10.75 -4.86
C SER A 24 8.99 -9.86 -4.34
N HIS A 25 9.04 -8.60 -4.77
CA HIS A 25 10.08 -7.64 -4.41
C HIS A 25 9.74 -6.91 -3.10
N MET A 26 9.87 -7.62 -1.97
CA MET A 26 9.53 -7.10 -0.63
C MET A 26 10.31 -5.82 -0.26
N TYR A 27 11.58 -5.71 -0.65
CA TYR A 27 12.40 -4.54 -0.32
C TYR A 27 11.82 -3.25 -0.90
N ASN A 28 11.46 -3.26 -2.18
CA ASN A 28 10.83 -2.11 -2.85
C ASN A 28 9.46 -1.80 -2.25
N GLY A 29 8.67 -2.84 -1.94
CA GLY A 29 7.39 -2.69 -1.27
C GLY A 29 7.49 -2.01 0.10
N LYS A 30 8.49 -2.39 0.92
CA LYS A 30 8.77 -1.72 2.21
C LYS A 30 9.22 -0.28 2.05
N PHE A 31 10.00 0.02 1.01
CA PHE A 31 10.38 1.40 0.71
C PHE A 31 9.15 2.26 0.43
N VAL A 32 8.22 1.78 -0.40
CA VAL A 32 6.96 2.49 -0.69
C VAL A 32 6.10 2.60 0.56
N HIS A 33 5.98 1.55 1.37
CA HIS A 33 5.25 1.63 2.64
C HIS A 33 5.87 2.67 3.59
N GLY A 34 7.19 2.71 3.71
CA GLY A 34 7.90 3.74 4.48
C GLY A 34 7.68 5.15 3.93
N TYR A 35 7.63 5.30 2.61
CA TYR A 35 7.32 6.57 1.94
C TYR A 35 5.91 7.07 2.30
N ILE A 36 4.90 6.19 2.29
CA ILE A 36 3.52 6.52 2.70
C ILE A 36 3.51 7.06 4.14
N LEU A 37 4.13 6.34 5.07
CA LEU A 37 4.18 6.71 6.50
C LEU A 37 4.92 8.03 6.71
N ARG A 38 6.09 8.20 6.09
CA ARG A 38 6.92 9.41 6.22
C ARG A 38 6.22 10.67 5.71
N ASN A 39 5.46 10.55 4.62
CA ASN A 39 4.76 11.67 4.01
C ASN A 39 3.32 11.83 4.52
N LYS A 40 2.90 11.03 5.51
CA LYS A 40 1.53 11.05 6.07
C LYS A 40 0.46 10.95 5.00
N ILE A 41 0.70 10.13 3.98
CA ILE A 41 -0.25 9.92 2.89
C ILE A 41 -1.44 9.16 3.47
N GLU A 42 -2.63 9.71 3.32
CA GLU A 42 -3.83 9.02 3.75
C GLU A 42 -4.04 7.75 2.91
N LEU A 43 -4.18 6.63 3.61
CA LEU A 43 -4.44 5.35 3.01
C LEU A 43 -5.94 5.24 2.71
N ASP A 44 -6.27 5.18 1.42
CA ASP A 44 -7.60 4.75 0.99
C ASP A 44 -7.65 3.23 0.81
N ILE A 45 -8.85 2.71 0.49
CA ILE A 45 -9.08 1.28 0.32
C ILE A 45 -8.17 0.64 -0.75
N PHE A 46 -7.78 1.37 -1.78
CA PHE A 46 -6.91 0.85 -2.84
C PHE A 46 -5.49 0.64 -2.33
N VAL A 47 -4.94 1.63 -1.60
CA VAL A 47 -3.59 1.52 -1.04
C VAL A 47 -3.54 0.47 0.06
N TYR A 48 -4.55 0.41 0.93
CA TYR A 48 -4.66 -0.64 1.96
C TYR A 48 -4.65 -2.04 1.35
N THR A 49 -5.48 -2.25 0.33
CA THR A 49 -5.58 -3.55 -0.35
C THR A 49 -4.27 -3.91 -1.04
N ALA A 50 -3.62 -2.95 -1.69
CA ALA A 50 -2.33 -3.18 -2.36
C ALA A 50 -1.19 -3.47 -1.36
N LEU A 51 -1.18 -2.83 -0.19
CA LEU A 51 -0.24 -3.14 0.89
C LEU A 51 -0.48 -4.54 1.46
N ALA A 52 -1.74 -4.90 1.74
CA ALA A 52 -2.08 -6.23 2.23
C ALA A 52 -1.67 -7.32 1.23
N ASP A 53 -1.95 -7.13 -0.06
CA ASP A 53 -1.56 -8.05 -1.13
C ASP A 53 -0.03 -8.20 -1.23
N LEU A 54 0.72 -7.09 -1.18
CA LEU A 54 2.19 -7.10 -1.15
C LEU A 54 2.74 -7.96 -0.02
N TYR A 55 2.30 -7.70 1.22
CA TYR A 55 2.81 -8.44 2.37
C TYR A 55 2.40 -9.90 2.34
N PHE A 56 1.17 -10.20 1.87
CA PHE A 56 0.68 -11.56 1.74
C PHE A 56 1.48 -12.36 0.70
N LYS A 57 1.61 -11.86 -0.53
CA LYS A 57 2.32 -12.57 -1.61
C LYS A 57 3.82 -12.71 -1.39
N CYS A 58 4.42 -11.81 -0.61
CA CYS A 58 5.81 -11.93 -0.20
C CYS A 58 6.02 -12.80 1.06
N GLY A 59 4.97 -13.47 1.58
CA GLY A 59 5.08 -14.40 2.70
C GLY A 59 5.06 -13.77 4.10
N HIS A 60 4.79 -12.48 4.22
CA HIS A 60 4.70 -11.75 5.49
C HIS A 60 3.25 -11.64 5.98
N ILE A 61 2.64 -12.79 6.29
CA ILE A 61 1.20 -12.92 6.59
C ILE A 61 0.77 -12.06 7.78
N LEU A 62 1.53 -12.06 8.88
CA LEU A 62 1.22 -11.25 10.07
C LEU A 62 1.17 -9.75 9.76
N CYS A 63 2.02 -9.26 8.86
CA CYS A 63 2.00 -7.88 8.40
C CYS A 63 0.75 -7.61 7.56
N ALA A 64 0.39 -8.52 6.65
CA ALA A 64 -0.82 -8.41 5.85
C ALA A 64 -2.09 -8.37 6.73
N GLU A 65 -2.19 -9.25 7.73
CA GLU A 65 -3.30 -9.25 8.68
C GLU A 65 -3.37 -7.96 9.50
N SER A 66 -2.23 -7.45 9.96
CA SER A 66 -2.18 -6.18 10.69
C SER A 66 -2.67 -5.01 9.84
N ILE A 67 -2.35 -4.98 8.54
CA ILE A 67 -2.80 -3.93 7.63
C ILE A 67 -4.31 -4.07 7.37
N PHE A 68 -4.80 -5.29 7.17
CA PHE A 68 -6.21 -5.57 6.96
C PHE A 68 -7.07 -5.17 8.17
N HIS A 69 -6.65 -5.55 9.38
CA HIS A 69 -7.36 -5.20 10.62
C HIS A 69 -7.21 -3.73 11.01
N GLY A 70 -6.11 -3.08 10.63
CA GLY A 70 -5.93 -1.63 10.80
C GLY A 70 -7.01 -0.82 10.05
N ASN A 71 -7.48 -1.33 8.91
CA ASN A 71 -8.57 -0.73 8.14
C ASN A 71 -9.98 -1.08 8.67
N ALA A 72 -10.13 -2.17 9.44
CA ALA A 72 -11.43 -2.61 9.98
C ALA A 72 -11.90 -1.81 11.21
N LYS A 73 -11.11 -0.83 11.68
CA LYS A 73 -11.40 0.00 12.87
C LYS A 73 -11.83 1.44 12.54
N ARG A 74 -12.14 1.76 11.28
CA ARG A 74 -12.69 3.06 10.86
C ARG A 74 -14.16 2.95 10.48
#